data_AF-A0ABD1RR47-F1
#
_entry.id   AF-A0ABD1RR47-F1
#
_cell.length_a   1.000
_cell.length_b   1.000
_cell.length_c   1.000
_cell.angle_alpha   90.00
_cell.angle_beta   90.00
_cell.angle_gamma   90.00
#
_symmetry.space_group_name_H-M   'P 1'
#
loop_
_entity.id
_entity.type
_entity.pdbx_description
1 polymer ?
#
loop_
_entity_poly.entity_id
_entity_poly.type
_entity_poly.pdbx_seq_one_letter_code
_entity_poly.pdbx_strand_id
1 'polypeptide(L)'
;MVIKNESSDGVMKKKTQGRKKIEIKKVEKLSYRQVTFSKRRVGLFKKASELCAESGAEIAIIVQSIGKRVFAFGHPTVDSVINRVEINGSSDNSYERDYSGTYKELGAG
;
A
#
# COMPACT_ATOMS: atom_id res chain seq x y z
N MET A 1 48.89 43.55 -6.66
CA MET A 1 48.57 42.17 -6.29
C MET A 1 47.08 41.98 -6.54
N VAL A 2 46.70 41.26 -7.60
CA VAL A 2 45.30 41.09 -8.00
C VAL A 2 44.72 39.91 -7.22
N ILE A 3 43.73 40.15 -6.36
CA ILE A 3 42.97 39.09 -5.70
C ILE A 3 41.98 38.55 -6.73
N LYS A 4 42.23 37.34 -7.24
CA LYS A 4 41.22 36.59 -8.00
C LYS A 4 40.27 35.94 -7.00
N ASN A 5 39.02 36.39 -6.96
CA ASN A 5 37.93 35.63 -6.36
C ASN A 5 37.49 34.57 -7.38
N GLU A 6 37.79 33.31 -7.11
CA GLU A 6 37.19 32.20 -7.84
C GLU A 6 35.78 31.96 -7.29
N SER A 7 34.78 32.32 -8.08
CA SER A 7 33.38 31.96 -7.83
C SER A 7 33.22 30.45 -7.96
N SER A 8 33.08 29.74 -6.84
CA SER A 8 32.61 28.37 -6.86
C SER A 8 31.08 28.37 -6.97
N ASP A 9 30.57 28.31 -8.20
CA ASP A 9 29.16 27.99 -8.47
C ASP A 9 28.90 26.53 -8.09
N GLY A 10 28.79 26.30 -6.78
CA GLY A 10 28.58 24.99 -6.17
C GLY A 10 27.15 24.50 -6.41
N VAL A 11 26.92 23.82 -7.53
CA VAL A 11 25.65 23.11 -7.78
C VAL A 11 25.49 22.02 -6.72
N MET A 12 24.60 22.24 -5.74
CA MET A 12 24.28 21.26 -4.69
C MET A 12 23.67 19.99 -5.31
N LYS A 13 24.44 18.88 -5.34
CA LYS A 13 23.94 17.58 -5.79
C LYS A 13 22.88 17.04 -4.82
N LYS A 14 21.70 16.67 -5.35
CA LYS A 14 20.61 16.06 -4.58
C LYS A 14 21.05 14.71 -3.99
N LYS A 15 20.84 14.54 -2.68
CA LYS A 15 21.22 13.33 -1.90
C LYS A 15 20.38 12.09 -2.24
N THR A 16 19.15 12.27 -2.71
CA THR A 16 18.26 11.15 -3.10
C THR A 16 17.49 11.47 -4.37
N GLN A 17 17.07 10.41 -5.07
CA GLN A 17 16.27 10.55 -6.29
C GLN A 17 14.76 10.83 -6.02
N GLY A 18 14.36 10.97 -4.75
CA GLY A 18 12.96 11.25 -4.37
C GLY A 18 11.98 10.11 -4.67
N ARG A 19 10.68 10.41 -4.61
CA ARG A 19 9.61 9.47 -4.97
C ARG A 19 9.59 9.32 -6.50
N LYS A 20 9.77 8.10 -6.98
CA LYS A 20 9.65 7.75 -8.40
C LYS A 20 8.31 7.10 -8.69
N LYS A 21 7.76 7.38 -9.87
CA LYS A 21 6.62 6.63 -10.42
C LYS A 21 7.09 5.20 -10.70
N ILE A 22 6.26 4.23 -10.33
CA ILE A 22 6.45 2.81 -10.62
C ILE A 22 5.17 2.27 -11.22
N GLU A 23 5.30 1.23 -12.04
CA GLU A 23 4.16 0.51 -12.63
C GLU A 23 3.37 -0.23 -11.54
N ILE A 24 2.05 -0.36 -11.73
CA ILE A 24 1.18 -1.12 -10.83
C ILE A 24 1.21 -2.60 -11.26
N LYS A 25 2.34 -3.23 -10.97
CA LYS A 25 2.55 -4.68 -11.11
C LYS A 25 3.27 -5.23 -9.88
N LYS A 26 3.47 -6.55 -9.85
CA LYS A 26 4.24 -7.20 -8.78
C LYS A 26 5.64 -6.59 -8.71
N VAL A 27 6.07 -6.21 -7.50
CA VAL A 27 7.46 -5.75 -7.29
C VAL A 27 8.35 -6.99 -7.23
N GLU A 28 9.22 -7.14 -8.22
CA GLU A 28 10.04 -8.35 -8.35
C GLU A 28 11.08 -8.49 -7.25
N LYS A 29 11.84 -7.42 -6.99
CA LYS A 29 12.88 -7.44 -5.95
C LYS A 29 12.27 -7.56 -4.55
N LEU A 30 12.58 -8.66 -3.86
CA LEU A 30 12.02 -9.00 -2.55
C LEU A 30 12.15 -7.87 -1.51
N SER A 31 13.33 -7.26 -1.40
CA SER A 31 13.57 -6.18 -0.44
C SER A 31 12.72 -4.95 -0.73
N TYR A 32 12.59 -4.57 -2.00
CA TYR A 32 11.72 -3.46 -2.39
C TYR A 32 10.25 -3.80 -2.17
N ARG A 33 9.86 -5.06 -2.39
CA ARG A 33 8.50 -5.53 -2.14
C ARG A 33 8.15 -5.49 -0.65
N GLN A 34 9.06 -5.91 0.23
CA GLN A 34 8.88 -5.83 1.69
C GLN A 34 8.76 -4.37 2.18
N VAL A 35 9.64 -3.49 1.69
CA VAL A 35 9.58 -2.05 2.02
C VAL A 35 8.29 -1.41 1.47
N THR A 36 7.92 -1.74 0.25
CA THR A 36 6.70 -1.22 -0.40
C THR A 36 5.46 -1.69 0.34
N PHE A 37 5.37 -2.97 0.70
CA PHE A 37 4.29 -3.51 1.52
C PHE A 37 4.18 -2.74 2.84
N SER A 38 5.30 -2.58 3.56
CA SER A 38 5.31 -1.91 4.85
C SER A 38 4.81 -0.45 4.75
N LYS A 39 5.34 0.31 3.79
CA LYS A 39 4.95 1.71 3.58
C LYS A 39 3.51 1.87 3.09
N ARG A 40 3.08 1.05 2.11
CA ARG A 40 1.71 1.11 1.57
C ARG A 40 0.68 0.67 2.59
N ARG A 41 0.95 -0.37 3.38
CA ARG A 41 0.07 -0.82 4.46
C ARG A 41 -0.18 0.29 5.47
N VAL A 42 0.88 0.96 5.93
CA VAL A 42 0.76 2.09 6.87
C VAL A 42 -0.03 3.24 6.26
N GLY A 43 0.27 3.62 5.01
CA GLY A 43 -0.47 4.67 4.31
C GLY A 43 -1.96 4.33 4.12
N LEU A 44 -2.27 3.07 3.79
CA LEU A 44 -3.63 2.57 3.64
C LEU A 44 -4.39 2.65 4.96
N PHE A 45 -3.80 2.17 6.07
CA PHE A 45 -4.44 2.21 7.39
C PHE A 45 -4.68 3.65 7.85
N LYS A 46 -3.73 4.55 7.58
CA LYS A 46 -3.91 5.97 7.88
C LYS A 46 -5.11 6.56 7.13
N LYS A 47 -5.22 6.28 5.81
CA LYS A 47 -6.34 6.75 5.01
C LYS A 47 -7.68 6.14 5.41
N ALA A 48 -7.70 4.87 5.78
CA ALA A 48 -8.91 4.23 6.31
C ALA A 48 -9.35 4.90 7.63
N SER A 49 -8.41 5.20 8.53
CA SER A 49 -8.69 5.91 9.77
C SER A 49 -9.24 7.32 9.54
N GLU A 50 -8.65 8.08 8.60
CA GLU A 50 -9.16 9.40 8.22
C GLU A 50 -10.59 9.29 7.68
N LEU A 51 -10.85 8.34 6.79
CA LEU A 51 -12.18 8.10 6.21
C LEU A 51 -13.22 7.74 7.28
N CYS A 52 -12.88 6.86 8.23
CA CYS A 52 -13.77 6.51 9.35
C CYS A 52 -14.11 7.76 10.18
N ALA A 53 -13.12 8.61 10.48
CA ALA A 53 -13.32 9.82 11.26
C ALA A 53 -14.14 10.89 10.53
N GLU A 54 -13.95 11.03 9.21
CA GLU A 54 -14.64 12.05 8.41
C GLU A 54 -16.09 11.65 8.07
N SER A 55 -16.34 10.37 7.81
CA SER A 55 -17.62 9.90 7.27
C SER A 55 -18.44 9.04 8.23
N GLY A 56 -17.86 8.61 9.36
CA GLY A 56 -18.46 7.59 10.22
C GLY A 56 -18.51 6.20 9.57
N ALA A 57 -17.79 5.99 8.46
CA ALA A 57 -17.77 4.70 7.77
C ALA A 57 -17.18 3.61 8.67
N GLU A 58 -17.82 2.45 8.67
CA GLU A 58 -17.27 1.25 9.30
C GLU A 58 -16.45 0.45 8.29
N ILE A 59 -15.21 0.12 8.67
CA ILE A 59 -14.22 -0.44 7.74
C ILE A 59 -13.46 -1.56 8.44
N ALA A 60 -13.27 -2.68 7.75
CA ALA A 60 -12.29 -3.71 8.10
C ALA A 60 -11.33 -3.95 6.92
N ILE A 61 -10.02 -3.94 7.21
CA ILE A 61 -8.96 -4.22 6.24
C ILE A 61 -8.06 -5.31 6.81
N ILE A 62 -7.89 -6.41 6.08
CA ILE A 62 -7.00 -7.51 6.44
C ILE A 62 -5.97 -7.69 5.32
N VAL A 63 -4.69 -7.65 5.67
CA VAL A 63 -3.59 -7.84 4.71
C VAL A 63 -2.58 -8.85 5.21
N GLN A 64 -2.19 -9.80 4.35
CA GLN A 64 -1.14 -10.77 4.64
C GLN A 64 0.18 -10.35 3.99
N SER A 65 1.26 -10.40 4.76
CA SER A 65 2.61 -10.20 4.23
C SER A 65 3.15 -11.45 3.54
N ILE A 66 4.24 -11.30 2.78
CA ILE A 66 4.96 -12.43 2.17
C ILE A 66 5.41 -13.45 3.24
N GLY A 67 5.80 -12.97 4.42
CA GLY A 67 6.16 -13.81 5.57
C GLY A 67 4.96 -14.37 6.33
N LYS A 68 3.77 -14.43 5.71
CA LYS A 68 2.51 -14.97 6.26
C LYS A 68 1.97 -14.30 7.53
N ARG A 69 2.61 -13.22 7.99
CA ARG A 69 2.09 -12.38 9.07
C ARG A 69 0.87 -11.60 8.59
N VAL A 70 -0.19 -11.63 9.38
CA VAL A 70 -1.43 -10.89 9.16
C VAL A 70 -1.35 -9.54 9.87
N PHE A 71 -1.89 -8.51 9.22
CA PHE A 71 -2.09 -7.19 9.80
C PHE A 71 -3.50 -6.75 9.49
N ALA A 72 -4.15 -6.11 10.47
CA ALA A 72 -5.52 -5.65 10.30
C ALA A 72 -5.71 -4.22 10.81
N PHE A 73 -6.71 -3.55 10.24
CA PHE A 73 -7.29 -2.31 10.72
C PHE A 73 -8.81 -2.51 10.76
N GLY A 74 -9.46 -2.03 11.81
CA GLY A 74 -10.90 -2.14 11.97
C GLY A 74 -11.46 -0.93 12.71
N HIS A 75 -12.60 -0.44 12.24
CA HIS A 75 -13.41 0.56 12.93
C HIS A 75 -14.90 0.15 12.80
N PRO A 76 -15.63 -0.05 13.92
CA PRO A 76 -15.19 0.10 15.31
C PRO A 76 -14.17 -0.97 15.77
N THR A 77 -14.32 -2.22 15.33
CA THR A 77 -13.30 -3.27 15.46
C THR A 77 -13.35 -4.17 14.22
N VAL A 78 -12.31 -4.97 13.99
CA VAL A 78 -12.28 -5.91 12.86
C VAL A 78 -13.41 -6.94 12.99
N ASP A 79 -13.53 -7.56 14.17
CA ASP A 79 -14.49 -8.63 14.41
C ASP A 79 -15.94 -8.12 14.33
N SER A 80 -16.21 -6.90 14.83
CA SER A 80 -17.55 -6.29 14.75
C SER A 80 -18.02 -6.13 13.30
N VAL A 81 -17.13 -5.69 12.41
CA VAL A 81 -17.46 -5.50 10.98
C VAL A 81 -17.63 -6.85 10.29
N ILE A 82 -16.75 -7.83 10.56
CA ILE A 82 -16.84 -9.18 10.00
C ILE A 82 -18.15 -9.84 10.42
N ASN A 83 -18.44 -9.88 11.73
CA ASN A 83 -19.66 -10.50 12.26
C ASN A 83 -20.92 -9.91 11.62
N ARG A 84 -20.93 -8.58 11.39
CA ARG A 84 -22.05 -7.93 10.70
C ARG A 84 -22.20 -8.39 9.25
N VAL A 85 -21.10 -8.52 8.53
CA VAL A 85 -21.12 -9.01 7.14
C VAL A 85 -21.55 -10.48 7.09
N GLU A 86 -21.13 -11.31 8.03
CA GLU A 86 -21.53 -12.72 8.10
C GLU A 86 -23.03 -12.88 8.43
N ILE A 87 -23.55 -12.10 9.38
CA ILE A 87 -24.99 -12.08 9.72
C ILE A 87 -25.82 -11.61 8.52
N ASN A 88 -25.34 -10.59 7.79
CA ASN A 88 -26.02 -10.04 6.63
C ASN A 88 -25.77 -10.83 5.33
N GLY A 89 -24.84 -11.79 5.35
CA GLY A 89 -24.31 -12.49 4.17
C GLY A 89 -25.18 -13.60 3.60
N SER A 90 -26.41 -13.78 4.08
CA SER A 90 -27.33 -14.81 3.58
C SER A 90 -28.07 -14.44 2.27
N SER A 91 -27.71 -13.35 1.58
CA SER A 91 -28.50 -12.89 0.42
C SER A 91 -27.76 -12.48 -0.86
N ASP A 92 -26.42 -12.43 -0.90
CA ASP A 92 -25.76 -12.25 -2.21
C ASP A 92 -24.31 -12.73 -2.20
N ASN A 93 -24.08 -13.94 -2.72
CA ASN A 93 -22.77 -14.58 -2.79
C ASN A 93 -22.17 -14.45 -4.20
N SER A 94 -22.21 -13.24 -4.76
CA SER A 94 -21.67 -12.93 -6.10
C SER A 94 -20.18 -12.51 -6.10
N TYR A 95 -19.48 -12.62 -4.97
CA TYR A 95 -18.04 -12.36 -4.86
C TYR A 95 -17.17 -13.59 -5.15
N GLU A 96 -17.34 -14.19 -6.33
CA GLU A 96 -16.37 -15.16 -6.84
C GLU A 96 -15.10 -14.42 -7.31
N ARG A 97 -14.00 -14.56 -6.56
CA ARG A 97 -12.70 -13.98 -6.95
C ARG A 97 -11.99 -14.93 -7.91
N ASP A 98 -12.04 -14.63 -9.20
CA ASP A 98 -11.14 -15.24 -10.19
C ASP A 98 -9.72 -14.67 -10.03
N TYR A 99 -8.95 -15.25 -9.10
CA TYR A 99 -7.51 -15.00 -8.96
C TYR A 99 -6.66 -15.87 -9.89
N SER A 100 -7.27 -16.75 -10.70
CA SER A 100 -6.54 -17.71 -11.52
C SER A 100 -6.06 -17.10 -12.85
N GLY A 101 -6.82 -16.17 -13.43
CA GLY A 101 -6.49 -15.55 -14.73
C GLY A 101 -5.34 -14.54 -14.69
N THR A 102 -5.21 -13.77 -13.61
CA THR A 102 -4.28 -12.62 -13.55
C THR A 102 -2.81 -12.98 -13.36
N TYR A 103 -2.48 -14.21 -12.94
CA TYR A 103 -1.08 -14.67 -12.83
C TYR A 103 -0.56 -15.39 -14.08
N LYS A 104 -1.44 -15.77 -15.02
CA LYS A 104 -1.03 -16.43 -16.28
C LYS A 104 -0.73 -15.43 -17.40
N GLU A 105 -1.33 -14.25 -17.43
CA GLU A 105 -1.08 -13.24 -18.48
C GLU A 105 0.27 -12.50 -18.36
N LEU A 106 0.98 -12.64 -17.24
CA LEU A 106 2.33 -12.06 -17.06
C LEU A 106 3.46 -13.03 -17.40
N GLY A 107 3.15 -14.16 -18.05
CA GLY A 107 4.09 -15.24 -18.32
C GLY A 107 3.96 -15.83 -19.73
N ALA A 108 3.80 -15.00 -20.76
CA ALA A 108 4.07 -15.37 -22.15
C ALA A 108 4.19 -14.07 -22.99
N GLY A 109 5.39 -13.79 -23.48
CA GLY A 109 5.71 -12.62 -24.30
C GLY A 109 7.04 -11.98 -23.91
#